data_AF-A0A3B9U692-F1
#
_entry.id   AF-A0A3B9U692-F1
#
_cell.length_a   1.000
_cell.length_b   1.000
_cell.length_c   1.000
_cell.angle_alpha   90.00
_cell.angle_beta   90.00
_cell.angle_gamma   90.00
#
_symmetry.space_group_name_H-M   'P 1'
#
loop_
_entity.id
_entity.type
_entity.pdbx_description
1 polymer ?
#
loop_
_entity_poly.entity_id
_entity_poly.type
_entity_poly.pdbx_seq_one_letter_code
_entity_poly.pdbx_strand_id
1 'polypeptide(L)'
;MKKQKQVILFLIFTLAVPAIGYISFGIVTALIFLAGFLGGYILWLLTPNTVSFKSIKFWYWLTFFFFIIHRVEENVMKFQEELSKITGVPVPEVSSIPLIVLLILTVVAWLVAPYLIKRGYAFGYYIAWTFFASMGITELAHFVFPLFTSESYRYFPGMLSVLLLAPTAWYGMFKFSRRRIEQN
;
A
#
# COMPACT_ATOMS: atom_id res chain seq x y z
N MET A 1 -1.97 -21.75 -12.88
CA MET A 1 -2.95 -21.63 -11.77
C MET A 1 -2.22 -21.42 -10.47
N LYS A 2 -2.80 -20.68 -9.53
CA LYS A 2 -2.19 -20.43 -8.21
C LYS A 2 -2.36 -21.64 -7.32
N LYS A 3 -1.34 -21.98 -6.54
CA LYS A 3 -1.43 -23.11 -5.62
C LYS A 3 -2.29 -22.70 -4.42
N GLN A 4 -3.20 -23.57 -3.98
CA GLN A 4 -4.08 -23.30 -2.83
C GLN A 4 -3.29 -22.86 -1.58
N LYS A 5 -2.14 -23.49 -1.31
CA LYS A 5 -1.24 -23.08 -0.22
C LYS A 5 -0.76 -21.63 -0.34
N GLN A 6 -0.49 -21.13 -1.54
CA GLN A 6 -0.09 -19.73 -1.76
C GLN A 6 -1.25 -18.78 -1.52
N VAL A 7 -2.45 -19.15 -1.98
CA VAL A 7 -3.68 -18.37 -1.76
C VAL A 7 -3.91 -18.16 -0.27
N ILE A 8 -3.91 -19.25 0.51
CA ILE A 8 -4.10 -19.18 1.97
C ILE A 8 -2.98 -18.38 2.64
N LEU A 9 -1.72 -18.64 2.31
CA LEU A 9 -0.58 -17.93 2.91
C LEU A 9 -0.64 -16.42 2.66
N PHE A 10 -0.97 -16.00 1.44
CA PHE A 10 -1.02 -14.59 1.09
C PHE A 10 -2.28 -13.92 1.63
N LEU A 11 -3.37 -14.66 1.84
CA LEU A 11 -4.52 -14.17 2.60
C LEU A 11 -4.15 -13.91 4.06
N ILE A 12 -3.42 -14.82 4.71
CA ILE A 12 -2.94 -14.61 6.08
C ILE A 12 -2.06 -13.35 6.15
N PHE A 13 -1.14 -13.18 5.21
CA PHE A 13 -0.33 -11.95 5.13
C PHE A 13 -1.20 -10.69 4.95
N THR A 14 -2.19 -10.76 4.06
CA THR A 14 -3.15 -9.67 3.78
C THR A 14 -3.91 -9.26 5.04
N LEU A 15 -4.27 -10.21 5.91
CA LEU A 15 -5.01 -9.95 7.15
C LEU A 15 -4.09 -9.56 8.32
N ALA A 16 -2.84 -9.99 8.31
CA ALA A 16 -1.87 -9.64 9.35
C ALA A 16 -1.61 -8.13 9.40
N VAL A 17 -1.49 -7.47 8.25
CA VAL A 17 -1.21 -6.02 8.18
C VAL A 17 -2.30 -5.18 8.85
N PRO A 18 -3.60 -5.28 8.49
CA PRO A 18 -4.64 -4.53 9.18
C PRO A 18 -4.84 -4.97 10.63
N ALA A 19 -4.57 -6.24 10.99
CA ALA A 19 -4.61 -6.67 12.39
C ALA A 19 -3.55 -5.97 13.25
N ILE A 20 -2.30 -5.86 12.75
CA ILE A 20 -1.25 -5.09 13.42
C ILE A 20 -1.56 -3.58 13.38
N GLY A 21 -2.07 -3.08 12.26
CA GLY A 21 -2.51 -1.70 12.12
C GLY A 21 -3.60 -1.31 13.13
N TYR A 22 -4.52 -2.22 13.44
CA TYR A 22 -5.55 -2.01 14.48
C TYR A 22 -4.92 -1.78 15.85
N ILE A 23 -3.89 -2.55 16.21
CA ILE A 23 -3.19 -2.42 17.49
C ILE A 23 -2.51 -1.06 17.60
N SER A 24 -1.93 -0.56 16.51
CA SER A 24 -1.19 0.72 16.52
C SER A 24 -2.07 1.96 16.34
N PHE A 25 -3.10 1.87 15.51
CA PHE A 25 -3.82 3.04 14.97
C PHE A 25 -5.35 2.91 15.05
N GLY A 26 -5.88 1.84 15.62
CA GLY A 26 -7.31 1.59 15.77
C GLY A 26 -8.02 1.19 14.47
N ILE A 27 -9.35 1.13 14.55
CA ILE A 27 -10.20 0.50 13.53
C ILE A 27 -10.21 1.26 12.19
N VAL A 28 -10.22 2.59 12.21
CA VAL A 28 -10.32 3.40 10.98
C VAL A 28 -9.10 3.14 10.09
N THR A 29 -7.90 3.26 10.65
CA THR A 29 -6.64 3.01 9.93
C THR A 29 -6.51 1.55 9.52
N ALA A 30 -6.95 0.61 10.36
CA ALA A 30 -6.95 -0.82 10.02
C ALA A 30 -7.81 -1.12 8.78
N LEU A 31 -9.00 -0.52 8.69
CA LEU A 31 -9.89 -0.67 7.52
C LEU A 31 -9.26 -0.06 6.26
N ILE A 32 -8.54 1.05 6.39
CA ILE A 32 -7.82 1.70 5.28
C ILE A 32 -6.67 0.83 4.77
N PHE A 33 -5.89 0.21 5.67
CA PHE A 33 -4.88 -0.78 5.30
C PHE A 33 -5.50 -2.01 4.66
N LEU A 34 -6.64 -2.49 5.18
CA LEU A 34 -7.37 -3.61 4.60
C LEU A 34 -7.76 -3.31 3.15
N ALA A 35 -8.23 -2.11 2.83
CA ALA A 35 -8.61 -1.75 1.47
C ALA A 35 -7.45 -1.93 0.46
N GLY A 36 -6.25 -1.45 0.79
CA GLY A 36 -5.06 -1.58 -0.06
C GLY A 36 -4.56 -3.02 -0.16
N PHE A 37 -4.43 -3.71 0.97
CA PHE A 37 -3.92 -5.08 0.99
C PHE A 37 -4.90 -6.08 0.39
N LEU A 38 -6.19 -5.98 0.71
CA LEU A 38 -7.23 -6.83 0.13
C LEU A 38 -7.41 -6.52 -1.36
N GLY A 39 -7.39 -5.24 -1.74
CA GLY A 39 -7.41 -4.83 -3.15
C GLY A 39 -6.26 -5.45 -3.93
N GLY A 40 -5.03 -5.36 -3.41
CA GLY A 40 -3.85 -5.99 -4.00
C GLY A 40 -3.94 -7.52 -4.04
N TYR A 41 -4.46 -8.15 -3.00
CA TYR A 41 -4.69 -9.59 -2.96
C TYR A 41 -5.69 -10.05 -4.03
N ILE A 42 -6.81 -9.35 -4.17
CA ILE A 42 -7.84 -9.61 -5.20
C ILE A 42 -7.26 -9.39 -6.60
N LEU A 43 -6.58 -8.27 -6.83
CA LEU A 43 -5.92 -8.00 -8.11
C LEU A 43 -4.87 -9.05 -8.45
N TRP A 44 -4.09 -9.49 -7.46
CA TRP A 44 -3.21 -10.62 -7.63
C TRP A 44 -4.04 -11.82 -8.08
N LEU A 45 -5.07 -12.26 -7.34
CA LEU A 45 -5.91 -13.43 -7.67
C LEU A 45 -6.45 -13.41 -9.11
N LEU A 46 -6.96 -12.27 -9.56
CA LEU A 46 -7.56 -12.09 -10.87
C LEU A 46 -6.52 -12.01 -12.00
N THR A 47 -5.24 -11.73 -11.68
CA THR A 47 -4.20 -11.54 -12.69
C THR A 47 -3.27 -12.77 -12.83
N PRO A 48 -2.95 -13.15 -14.06
CA PRO A 48 -1.96 -14.19 -14.37
C PRO A 48 -0.55 -13.58 -14.24
N ASN A 49 0.15 -13.91 -13.15
CA ASN A 49 1.39 -13.23 -12.72
C ASN A 49 2.65 -13.78 -13.42
N THR A 50 2.82 -13.53 -14.71
CA THR A 50 4.02 -13.96 -15.47
C THR A 50 4.83 -12.80 -16.06
N VAL A 51 4.51 -11.56 -15.66
CA VAL A 51 5.12 -10.37 -16.26
C VAL A 51 6.53 -10.13 -15.68
N SER A 52 7.54 -10.02 -16.56
CA SER A 52 8.89 -9.65 -16.13
C SER A 52 8.91 -8.32 -15.38
N PHE A 53 9.63 -8.24 -14.25
CA PHE A 53 9.82 -6.99 -13.51
C PHE A 53 10.35 -5.85 -14.38
N LYS A 54 11.10 -6.15 -15.45
CA LYS A 54 11.61 -5.14 -16.40
C LYS A 54 10.49 -4.24 -16.96
N SER A 55 9.29 -4.80 -17.16
CA SER A 55 8.14 -4.07 -17.72
C SER A 55 7.54 -3.03 -16.76
N ILE A 56 7.64 -3.27 -15.45
CA ILE A 56 7.08 -2.40 -14.40
C ILE A 56 8.14 -1.63 -13.63
N LYS A 57 9.44 -1.93 -13.85
CA LYS A 57 10.56 -1.38 -13.07
C LYS A 57 10.48 0.13 -12.89
N PHE A 58 10.27 0.87 -13.97
CA PHE A 58 10.22 2.34 -13.92
C PHE A 58 9.06 2.80 -13.02
N TRP A 59 7.85 2.32 -13.28
CA TRP A 59 6.65 2.70 -12.54
C TRP A 59 6.70 2.25 -11.08
N TYR A 60 7.26 1.09 -10.80
CA TYR A 60 7.46 0.59 -9.44
C TYR A 60 8.31 1.55 -8.61
N TRP A 61 9.49 1.94 -9.13
CA TRP A 61 10.38 2.84 -8.41
C TRP A 61 9.89 4.28 -8.40
N LEU A 62 9.19 4.73 -9.44
CA LEU A 62 8.57 6.05 -9.47
C LEU A 62 7.47 6.18 -8.41
N THR A 63 6.59 5.18 -8.30
CA THR A 63 5.59 5.11 -7.22
C THR A 63 6.28 5.06 -5.85
N PHE A 64 7.38 4.30 -5.72
CA PHE A 64 8.12 4.24 -4.44
C PHE A 64 8.76 5.59 -4.08
N PHE A 65 9.28 6.31 -5.07
CA PHE A 65 9.80 7.66 -4.88
C PHE A 65 8.70 8.63 -4.41
N PHE A 66 7.53 8.61 -5.05
CA PHE A 66 6.40 9.43 -4.60
C PHE A 66 5.85 8.99 -3.24
N PHE A 67 5.93 7.71 -2.89
CA PHE A 67 5.59 7.23 -1.55
C PHE A 67 6.53 7.82 -0.48
N ILE A 68 7.84 7.93 -0.78
CA ILE A 68 8.78 8.60 0.12
C ILE A 68 8.41 10.08 0.28
N ILE A 69 8.13 10.79 -0.81
CA ILE A 69 7.69 12.21 -0.76
C ILE A 69 6.40 12.33 0.06
N HIS A 70 5.44 11.44 -0.15
CA HIS A 70 4.19 11.42 0.59
C HIS A 70 4.43 11.25 2.09
N ARG A 71 5.27 10.30 2.48
CA ARG A 71 5.60 10.06 3.89
C ARG A 71 6.37 11.22 4.52
N VAL A 72 7.16 11.96 3.74
CA VAL A 72 7.82 13.21 4.17
C VAL A 72 6.79 14.31 4.40
N GLU A 73 5.86 14.54 3.46
CA GLU A 73 4.77 15.51 3.61
C GLU A 73 3.96 15.20 4.87
N GLU A 74 3.50 13.97 5.04
CA GLU A 74 2.72 13.55 6.20
C GLU A 74 3.49 13.73 7.52
N ASN A 75 4.81 13.54 7.52
CA ASN A 75 5.63 13.72 8.72
C ASN A 75 5.83 15.21 9.07
N VAL A 76 6.16 16.03 8.07
CA VAL A 76 6.34 17.49 8.25
C VAL A 76 5.04 18.14 8.69
N MET A 77 3.92 17.74 8.08
CA MET A 77 2.59 18.30 8.31
C MET A 77 1.81 17.59 9.43
N LYS A 78 2.46 16.70 10.19
CA LYS A 78 1.90 16.06 11.40
C LYS A 78 0.60 15.29 11.16
N PHE A 79 0.51 14.54 10.07
CA PHE A 79 -0.64 13.69 9.71
C PHE A 79 -1.18 12.87 10.90
N GLN A 80 -0.29 12.24 11.66
CA GLN A 80 -0.69 11.38 12.79
C GLN A 80 -1.40 12.16 13.90
N GLU A 81 -1.01 13.42 14.14
CA GLU A 81 -1.68 14.28 15.12
C GLU A 81 -3.08 14.67 14.65
N GLU A 82 -3.25 15.00 13.35
CA GLU A 82 -4.57 15.28 12.77
C GLU A 82 -5.47 14.04 12.78
N LEU A 83 -4.92 12.86 12.45
CA LEU A 83 -5.67 11.61 12.49
C LEU A 83 -6.07 11.22 13.92
N SER A 84 -5.22 11.50 14.91
CA SER A 84 -5.51 11.29 16.32
C SER A 84 -6.70 12.13 16.79
N LYS A 85 -6.81 13.39 16.33
CA LYS A 85 -7.96 14.27 16.63
C LYS A 85 -9.28 13.71 16.08
N ILE A 86 -9.25 13.05 14.92
CA ILE A 86 -10.43 12.45 14.27
C ILE A 86 -10.84 11.15 14.96
N THR A 87 -9.85 10.30 15.29
CA THR A 87 -10.10 8.91 15.72
C THR A 87 -10.14 8.75 17.24
N GLY A 88 -9.60 9.71 17.99
CA GLY A 88 -9.36 9.59 19.44
C GLY A 88 -8.24 8.61 19.80
N VAL A 89 -7.56 8.02 18.82
CA VAL A 89 -6.46 7.07 19.05
C VAL A 89 -5.16 7.85 19.24
N PRO A 90 -4.39 7.62 20.32
CA PRO A 90 -3.11 8.30 20.53
C PRO A 90 -2.12 8.02 19.40
N VAL A 91 -1.25 8.99 19.11
CA VAL A 91 -0.14 8.78 18.17
C VAL A 91 0.79 7.69 18.71
N PRO A 92 1.05 6.60 17.97
CA PRO A 92 1.87 5.51 18.49
C PRO A 92 3.34 5.92 18.62
N GLU A 93 4.02 5.35 19.61
CA GLU A 93 5.46 5.53 19.79
C GLU A 93 6.23 4.94 18.60
N VAL A 94 7.22 5.69 18.11
CA VAL A 94 8.02 5.31 16.94
C VAL A 94 8.80 4.01 17.16
N SER A 95 9.20 3.74 18.42
CA SER A 95 9.91 2.53 18.84
C SER A 95 8.99 1.37 19.23
N SER A 96 7.66 1.51 19.09
CA SER A 96 6.72 0.46 19.47
C SER A 96 6.87 -0.78 18.59
N ILE A 97 6.81 -1.96 19.20
CA ILE A 97 6.93 -3.25 18.49
C ILE A 97 5.90 -3.38 17.36
N PRO A 98 4.59 -3.05 17.57
CA PRO A 98 3.60 -3.14 16.49
C PRO A 98 3.95 -2.29 15.27
N LEU A 99 4.50 -1.08 15.47
CA LEU A 99 4.87 -0.20 14.37
C LEU A 99 6.10 -0.73 13.61
N ILE A 100 7.10 -1.27 14.32
CA ILE A 100 8.27 -1.92 13.70
C ILE A 100 7.82 -3.13 12.87
N VAL A 101 6.93 -3.97 13.41
CA VAL A 101 6.37 -5.12 12.69
C VAL A 101 5.61 -4.66 11.45
N LEU A 102 4.79 -3.60 11.57
CA LEU A 102 4.07 -3.04 10.44
C LEU A 102 5.02 -2.55 9.34
N LEU A 103 6.10 -1.86 9.70
CA LEU A 103 7.14 -1.41 8.76
C LEU A 103 7.78 -2.57 8.00
N ILE A 104 8.04 -3.68 8.69
CA ILE A 104 8.61 -4.89 8.09
C ILE A 104 7.60 -5.54 7.12
N LEU A 105 6.35 -5.68 7.53
CA LEU A 105 5.29 -6.30 6.72
C LEU A 105 4.88 -5.44 5.52
N THR A 106 5.17 -4.13 5.54
CA THR A 106 4.79 -3.18 4.49
C THR A 106 6.03 -2.75 3.69
N VAL A 107 6.73 -1.72 4.13
CA VAL A 107 7.83 -1.05 3.41
C VAL A 107 8.96 -2.02 3.08
N VAL A 108 9.41 -2.83 4.04
CA VAL A 108 10.49 -3.80 3.78
C VAL A 108 10.03 -4.87 2.80
N ALA A 109 8.81 -5.39 2.96
CA ALA A 109 8.24 -6.35 2.02
C ALA A 109 8.20 -5.77 0.59
N TRP A 110 7.72 -4.53 0.43
CA TRP A 110 7.70 -3.83 -0.86
C TRP A 110 9.11 -3.67 -1.44
N LEU A 111 10.10 -3.21 -0.66
CA LEU A 111 11.49 -3.11 -1.13
C LEU A 111 12.07 -4.44 -1.63
N VAL A 112 11.67 -5.56 -1.03
CA VAL A 112 12.15 -6.90 -1.40
C VAL A 112 11.39 -7.48 -2.61
N ALA A 113 10.20 -6.97 -2.95
CA ALA A 113 9.36 -7.50 -4.02
C ALA A 113 10.06 -7.58 -5.40
N PRO A 114 10.80 -6.55 -5.87
CA PRO A 114 11.56 -6.62 -7.12
C PRO A 114 12.53 -7.81 -7.18
N TYR A 115 13.22 -8.12 -6.08
CA TYR A 115 14.13 -9.25 -6.00
C TYR A 115 13.37 -10.57 -6.12
N LEU A 116 12.26 -10.71 -5.39
CA LEU A 116 11.41 -11.91 -5.43
C LEU A 116 10.79 -12.14 -6.81
N ILE A 117 10.34 -11.09 -7.50
CA ILE A 117 9.80 -11.17 -8.86
C ILE A 117 10.89 -11.65 -9.84
N LYS A 118 12.11 -11.12 -9.75
CA LYS A 118 13.25 -11.57 -10.59
C LYS A 118 13.58 -13.04 -10.39
N ARG A 119 13.33 -13.59 -9.19
CA ARG A 119 13.49 -15.01 -8.86
C ARG A 119 12.27 -15.86 -9.21
N GLY A 120 11.22 -15.27 -9.77
CA GLY A 120 9.99 -15.96 -10.17
C GLY A 120 9.08 -16.36 -9.01
N TYR A 121 9.29 -15.82 -7.80
CA TYR A 121 8.46 -16.16 -6.65
C TYR A 121 7.11 -15.46 -6.70
N ALA A 122 6.02 -16.25 -6.62
CA ALA A 122 4.65 -15.74 -6.60
C ALA A 122 4.39 -14.67 -5.53
N PHE A 123 5.11 -14.75 -4.40
CA PHE A 123 5.01 -13.78 -3.31
C PHE A 123 5.48 -12.38 -3.74
N GLY A 124 6.53 -12.27 -4.55
CA GLY A 124 6.98 -10.98 -5.08
C GLY A 124 5.91 -10.28 -5.91
N TYR A 125 5.19 -11.03 -6.74
CA TYR A 125 4.08 -10.48 -7.53
C TYR A 125 2.91 -10.04 -6.65
N TYR A 126 2.56 -10.84 -5.63
CA TYR A 126 1.55 -10.49 -4.65
C TYR A 126 1.90 -9.18 -3.94
N ILE A 127 3.13 -9.05 -3.44
CA ILE A 127 3.59 -7.85 -2.74
C ILE A 127 3.63 -6.63 -3.66
N ALA A 128 3.96 -6.78 -4.94
CA ALA A 128 3.88 -5.67 -5.89
C ALA A 128 2.43 -5.21 -6.15
N TRP A 129 1.46 -6.13 -6.15
CA TRP A 129 0.04 -5.77 -6.24
C TRP A 129 -0.44 -5.04 -5.00
N THR A 130 -0.08 -5.50 -3.80
CA THR A 130 -0.45 -4.78 -2.56
C THR A 130 0.21 -3.42 -2.49
N PHE A 131 1.47 -3.28 -2.93
CA PHE A 131 2.12 -1.99 -3.04
C PHE A 131 1.32 -1.02 -3.91
N PHE A 132 1.06 -1.36 -5.18
CA PHE A 132 0.34 -0.45 -6.07
C PHE A 132 -1.10 -0.20 -5.63
N ALA A 133 -1.78 -1.22 -5.08
CA ALA A 133 -3.14 -1.06 -4.58
C ALA A 133 -3.18 -0.13 -3.37
N SER A 134 -2.27 -0.26 -2.40
CA SER A 134 -2.18 0.66 -1.27
C SER A 134 -1.92 2.09 -1.75
N MET A 135 -0.89 2.30 -2.58
CA MET A 135 -0.56 3.64 -3.08
C MET A 135 -1.66 4.27 -3.94
N GLY A 136 -2.41 3.44 -4.68
CA GLY A 136 -3.47 3.89 -5.58
C GLY A 136 -4.86 4.00 -4.96
N ILE A 137 -5.13 3.31 -3.85
CA ILE A 137 -6.48 3.21 -3.26
C ILE A 137 -6.47 3.76 -1.84
N THR A 138 -5.64 3.20 -0.97
CA THR A 138 -5.57 3.56 0.46
C THR A 138 -5.25 5.04 0.64
N GLU A 139 -4.28 5.57 -0.11
CA GLU A 139 -3.85 6.96 0.06
C GLU A 139 -4.89 8.00 -0.41
N LEU A 140 -5.95 7.58 -1.11
CA LEU A 140 -7.07 8.48 -1.40
C LEU A 140 -7.86 8.86 -0.13
N ALA A 141 -7.68 8.12 0.97
CA ALA A 141 -8.30 8.43 2.25
C ALA A 141 -7.99 9.85 2.75
N HIS A 142 -6.85 10.44 2.34
CA HIS A 142 -6.49 11.82 2.65
C HIS A 142 -7.52 12.85 2.16
N PHE A 143 -8.25 12.55 1.09
CA PHE A 143 -9.35 13.41 0.61
C PHE A 143 -10.65 13.21 1.39
N VAL A 144 -10.77 12.12 2.14
CA VAL A 144 -11.95 11.75 2.91
C VAL A 144 -11.82 12.18 4.38
N PHE A 145 -10.62 12.13 4.97
CA PHE A 145 -10.41 12.47 6.38
C PHE A 145 -10.98 13.83 6.82
N PRO A 146 -10.86 14.93 6.03
CA PRO A 146 -11.46 16.22 6.41
C PRO A 146 -12.96 16.18 6.66
N LEU A 147 -13.69 15.23 6.05
CA LEU A 147 -15.14 15.07 6.21
C LEU A 147 -15.54 14.58 7.61
N PHE A 148 -14.59 14.10 8.41
CA PHE A 148 -14.81 13.67 9.79
C PHE A 148 -14.42 14.75 10.81
N THR A 149 -14.09 15.96 10.37
CA THR A 149 -13.84 17.11 11.25
C THR A 149 -15.10 17.96 11.36
N SER A 150 -15.25 18.69 12.47
CA SER A 150 -16.33 19.66 12.65
C SER A 150 -16.11 20.99 11.91
N GLU A 151 -14.97 21.13 11.24
CA GLU A 151 -14.59 22.33 10.50
C GLU A 151 -15.02 22.24 9.03
N SER A 152 -14.96 23.36 8.32
CA SER A 152 -15.10 23.37 6.86
C SER A 152 -14.00 22.54 6.19
N TYR A 153 -14.33 21.94 5.04
CA TYR A 153 -13.35 21.14 4.27
C TYR A 153 -12.08 21.95 3.99
N ARG A 154 -10.96 21.45 4.51
CA ARG A 154 -9.63 22.05 4.38
C ARG A 154 -8.61 21.01 3.96
N TYR A 155 -7.44 21.48 3.54
CA TYR A 155 -6.32 20.60 3.21
C TYR A 155 -5.96 19.69 4.39
N PHE A 156 -5.73 18.41 4.09
CA PHE A 156 -5.25 17.40 5.02
C PHE A 156 -3.83 16.98 4.65
N PRO A 157 -2.92 16.80 5.62
CA PRO A 157 -1.57 16.30 5.39
C PRO A 157 -1.58 15.07 4.48
N GLY A 158 -0.90 15.10 3.33
CA GLY A 158 -0.84 14.00 2.36
C GLY A 158 -1.68 14.19 1.09
N MET A 159 -2.67 15.11 1.08
CA MET A 159 -3.51 15.32 -0.12
C MET A 159 -2.70 15.74 -1.35
N LEU A 160 -1.63 16.53 -1.18
CA LEU A 160 -0.88 17.09 -2.30
C LEU A 160 -0.05 16.02 -3.01
N SER A 161 0.77 15.27 -2.27
CA SER A 161 1.58 14.19 -2.83
C SER A 161 0.76 13.04 -3.40
N VAL A 162 -0.45 12.78 -2.88
CA VAL A 162 -1.33 11.72 -3.42
C VAL A 162 -1.74 11.98 -4.86
N LEU A 163 -1.83 13.25 -5.28
CA LEU A 163 -2.12 13.61 -6.67
C LEU A 163 -1.06 13.09 -7.66
N LEU A 164 0.17 12.81 -7.21
CA LEU A 164 1.21 12.17 -8.02
C LEU A 164 1.33 10.67 -7.69
N LEU A 165 1.24 10.32 -6.42
CA LEU A 165 1.39 8.94 -5.95
C LEU A 165 0.34 8.01 -6.54
N ALA A 166 -0.95 8.32 -6.41
CA ALA A 166 -2.02 7.43 -6.84
C ALA A 166 -2.03 7.22 -8.37
N PRO A 167 -1.92 8.26 -9.23
CA PRO A 167 -1.87 8.04 -10.68
C PRO A 167 -0.67 7.21 -11.14
N THR A 168 0.50 7.38 -10.53
CA THR A 168 1.65 6.53 -10.88
C THR A 168 1.42 5.08 -10.46
N ALA A 169 0.79 4.85 -9.31
CA ALA A 169 0.42 3.52 -8.86
C ALA A 169 -0.60 2.87 -9.79
N TRP A 170 -1.64 3.60 -10.23
CA TRP A 170 -2.63 3.12 -11.19
C TRP A 170 -2.00 2.74 -12.52
N TYR A 171 -1.09 3.59 -13.04
CA TYR A 171 -0.39 3.27 -14.28
C TYR A 171 0.54 2.06 -14.10
N GLY A 172 1.16 1.91 -12.92
CA GLY A 172 1.89 0.71 -12.51
C GLY A 172 1.02 -0.54 -12.56
N MET A 173 -0.18 -0.50 -11.96
CA MET A 173 -1.17 -1.59 -12.03
C MET A 173 -1.58 -1.92 -13.46
N PHE A 174 -1.85 -0.89 -14.27
CA PHE A 174 -2.20 -1.08 -15.68
C PHE A 174 -1.07 -1.76 -16.47
N LYS A 175 0.19 -1.35 -16.26
CA LYS A 175 1.33 -2.03 -16.88
C LYS A 175 1.50 -3.46 -16.35
N PHE A 176 1.25 -3.67 -15.07
CA PHE A 176 1.44 -4.96 -14.41
C PHE A 176 0.36 -5.99 -14.77
N SER A 177 -0.86 -5.55 -15.07
CA SER A 177 -1.95 -6.42 -15.54
C SER A 177 -1.77 -6.89 -16.99
N ARG A 178 -0.98 -6.18 -17.79
CA ARG A 178 -0.77 -6.54 -19.20
C ARG A 178 0.12 -7.78 -19.30
N ARG A 179 -0.44 -8.85 -19.86
CA ARG A 179 0.37 -9.97 -20.39
C ARG A 179 1.28 -9.42 -21.48
N ARG A 180 2.55 -9.82 -21.48
CA ARG A 180 3.35 -9.75 -22.71
C ARG A 180 2.64 -10.65 -23.71
N ILE A 181 2.06 -10.08 -24.77
CA ILE A 181 1.89 -10.81 -26.02
C ILE A 181 3.32 -10.98 -26.50
N GLU A 182 3.88 -12.17 -26.33
CA GLU A 182 5.08 -12.54 -27.08
C GLU A 182 4.66 -12.48 -28.55
N GLN A 183 5.08 -11.41 -29.25
CA GLN A 183 5.15 -11.47 -30.69
C GLN A 183 6.28 -12.44 -31.00
N ASN A 184 5.91 -13.50 -31.73
CA ASN A 184 6.78 -14.56 -32.27
C ASN A 184 8.10 -14.01 -32.82
#